data_AF-A0A950CAF9-F1
#
_entry.id   AF-A0A950CAF9-F1
#
_cell.length_a   1.000
_cell.length_b   1.000
_cell.length_c   1.000
_cell.angle_alpha   90.00
_cell.angle_beta   90.00
_cell.angle_gamma   90.00
#
_symmetry.space_group_name_H-M   'P 1'
#
loop_
_entity.id
_entity.type
_entity.pdbx_description
1 polymer ?
#
loop_
_entity_poly.entity_id
_entity_poly.type
_entity_poly.pdbx_seq_one_letter_code
_entity_poly.pdbx_strand_id
1 'polypeptide(L)'
;MQPREMLAAAVILAVGLCIRLLFMPAEGHSTDVGTFESWMLSLIKYGYHDFYAKAGFVDYPPGYMIILGAFGWIYNTFQHVNLPFDLLKFSIKAPAVCADIGLAYLSFLIVRRTWSANAGLWAMALVVFNPAVWFVSAYWGQADSVTAVFLVWAV
;
A
#
# COMPACT_ATOMS: atom_id res chain seq x y z
N MET A 1 13.89 5.12 -21.50
CA MET A 1 13.00 4.01 -21.91
C MET A 1 12.49 4.33 -23.28
N GLN A 2 12.33 3.33 -24.13
CA GLN A 2 11.64 3.55 -25.40
C GLN A 2 10.15 3.85 -25.11
N PRO A 3 9.45 4.68 -25.92
CA PRO A 3 8.05 5.03 -25.66
C PRO A 3 7.13 3.82 -25.46
N ARG A 4 7.36 2.74 -26.23
CA ARG A 4 6.64 1.47 -26.10
C ARG A 4 6.79 0.80 -24.73
N GLU A 5 7.98 0.90 -24.12
CA GLU A 5 8.25 0.31 -22.80
C GLU A 5 7.54 1.11 -21.71
N MET A 6 7.49 2.44 -21.85
CA MET A 6 6.78 3.32 -20.92
C MET A 6 5.28 3.05 -20.97
N LEU A 7 4.73 2.93 -22.18
CA LEU A 7 3.31 2.59 -22.37
C LEU A 7 2.99 1.22 -21.76
N ALA A 8 3.80 0.20 -22.05
CA ALA A 8 3.62 -1.13 -21.48
C ALA A 8 3.67 -1.11 -19.95
N ALA A 9 4.64 -0.40 -19.37
CA ALA A 9 4.75 -0.28 -17.92
C ALA A 9 3.55 0.43 -17.30
N ALA A 10 3.11 1.55 -17.89
CA ALA A 10 1.94 2.28 -17.44
C ALA A 10 0.68 1.42 -17.49
N VAL A 11 0.47 0.65 -18.57
CA VAL A 11 -0.68 -0.26 -18.71
C VAL A 11 -0.66 -1.35 -17.64
N ILE A 12 0.48 -2.01 -17.42
CA ILE A 12 0.60 -3.07 -16.40
C ILE A 12 0.31 -2.50 -15.00
N LEU A 13 0.88 -1.36 -14.65
CA LEU A 13 0.66 -0.73 -13.34
C LEU A 13 -0.80 -0.27 -13.19
N ALA A 14 -1.40 0.30 -14.23
CA ALA A 14 -2.80 0.72 -14.20
C ALA A 14 -3.75 -0.47 -14.01
N VAL A 15 -3.57 -1.55 -14.77
CA VAL A 15 -4.35 -2.79 -14.58
C VAL A 15 -4.13 -3.36 -13.18
N GLY A 16 -2.88 -3.36 -12.70
CA GLY A 16 -2.54 -3.81 -11.36
C GLY A 16 -3.19 -3.03 -10.23
N LEU A 17 -3.29 -1.71 -10.41
CA LEU A 17 -4.01 -0.82 -9.49
C LEU A 17 -5.52 -1.10 -9.54
N CYS A 18 -6.11 -1.25 -10.73
CA CYS A 18 -7.53 -1.58 -10.88
C CYS A 18 -7.90 -2.90 -10.18
N ILE A 19 -7.05 -3.93 -10.29
CA ILE A 19 -7.25 -5.20 -9.56
C ILE A 19 -7.29 -4.95 -8.05
N ARG A 20 -6.34 -4.17 -7.50
CA ARG A 20 -6.31 -3.86 -6.06
C ARG A 20 -7.53 -3.06 -5.63
N LEU A 21 -7.89 -2.02 -6.38
CA LEU A 21 -9.07 -1.19 -6.11
C LEU A 21 -10.36 -2.01 -6.11
N LEU A 22 -10.47 -3.06 -6.93
CA LEU A 22 -11.62 -3.97 -6.94
C LEU A 22 -11.77 -4.74 -5.61
N PHE A 23 -10.65 -5.08 -4.95
CA PHE A 23 -10.65 -5.87 -3.72
C PHE A 23 -10.59 -5.03 -2.43
N MET A 24 -10.21 -3.76 -2.50
CA MET A 24 -10.19 -2.86 -1.34
C MET A 24 -11.51 -2.78 -0.54
N PRO A 25 -12.70 -2.83 -1.17
CA PRO A 25 -13.97 -2.81 -0.44
C PRO A 25 -14.23 -4.04 0.45
N ALA A 26 -13.46 -5.12 0.30
CA ALA A 26 -13.60 -6.29 1.16
C ALA A 26 -13.37 -5.91 2.64
N GLU A 27 -14.11 -6.53 3.56
CA GLU A 27 -13.95 -6.31 5.00
C GLU A 27 -12.53 -6.60 5.48
N GLY A 28 -11.87 -7.60 4.88
CA GLY A 28 -10.53 -8.03 5.26
C GLY A 28 -10.51 -8.85 6.54
N HIS A 29 -9.32 -9.05 7.08
CA HIS A 29 -9.14 -9.78 8.32
C HIS A 29 -9.48 -8.87 9.51
N SER A 30 -10.52 -9.25 10.27
CA SER A 30 -11.14 -8.37 11.26
C SER A 30 -10.18 -7.85 12.33
N THR A 31 -9.23 -8.68 12.78
CA THR A 31 -8.24 -8.28 13.77
C THR A 31 -7.25 -7.27 13.23
N ASP A 32 -6.71 -7.50 12.02
CA ASP A 32 -5.69 -6.62 11.44
C ASP A 32 -6.30 -5.28 11.05
N VAL A 33 -7.44 -5.32 10.34
CA VAL A 33 -8.19 -4.12 9.95
C VAL A 33 -8.58 -3.29 11.17
N GLY A 34 -9.19 -3.90 12.19
CA GLY A 34 -9.56 -3.19 13.41
C GLY A 34 -8.36 -2.59 14.16
N THR A 35 -7.21 -3.26 14.10
CA THR A 35 -5.96 -2.76 14.69
C THR A 35 -5.45 -1.52 13.96
N PHE A 36 -5.36 -1.56 12.61
CA PHE A 36 -4.93 -0.40 11.83
C PHE A 36 -5.90 0.78 11.91
N GLU A 37 -7.22 0.53 11.97
CA GLU A 37 -8.23 1.57 12.21
C GLU A 37 -8.01 2.24 13.56
N SER A 38 -7.85 1.44 14.62
CA SER A 38 -7.59 1.93 15.97
C SER A 38 -6.31 2.77 16.05
N TRP A 39 -5.23 2.31 15.40
CA TRP A 39 -3.97 3.06 15.33
C TRP A 39 -4.11 4.36 14.56
N MET A 40 -4.76 4.34 13.39
CA MET A 40 -4.99 5.54 12.59
C MET A 40 -5.79 6.58 13.36
N LEU A 41 -6.90 6.18 13.98
CA LEU A 41 -7.74 7.07 14.79
C LEU A 41 -6.99 7.60 16.03
N SER A 42 -6.14 6.77 16.65
CA SER A 42 -5.29 7.18 17.77
C SER A 42 -4.21 8.18 17.33
N LEU A 43 -3.59 8.00 16.16
CA LEU A 43 -2.64 8.96 15.59
C LEU A 43 -3.31 10.31 15.32
N ILE A 44 -4.53 10.31 14.77
CA ILE A 44 -5.30 11.54 14.53
C ILE A 44 -5.62 12.24 15.85
N LYS A 45 -6.01 11.48 16.88
CA LYS A 45 -6.46 12.04 18.16
C LYS A 45 -5.32 12.56 19.04
N TYR A 46 -4.21 11.82 19.13
CA TYR A 46 -3.13 12.09 20.09
C TYR A 46 -1.86 12.65 19.45
N GLY A 47 -1.73 12.55 18.12
CA GLY A 47 -0.51 12.90 17.41
C GLY A 47 0.64 11.93 17.70
N TYR A 48 1.74 12.07 16.95
CA TYR A 48 2.88 11.15 17.02
C TYR A 48 3.59 11.12 18.38
N HIS A 49 3.63 12.24 19.09
CA HIS A 49 4.34 12.34 20.38
C HIS A 49 3.71 11.46 21.45
N ASP A 50 2.38 11.52 21.59
CA ASP A 50 1.67 10.80 22.65
C ASP A 50 1.13 9.44 22.20
N PHE A 51 1.25 9.11 20.91
CA PHE A 51 0.64 7.92 20.30
C PHE A 51 1.00 6.62 21.04
N TYR A 52 2.28 6.30 21.17
CA TYR A 52 2.72 5.04 21.80
C TYR A 52 2.35 4.94 23.28
N ALA A 53 2.16 6.07 23.97
CA ALA A 53 1.74 6.09 25.36
C ALA A 53 0.22 5.89 25.52
N LYS A 54 -0.58 6.19 24.49
CA LYS A 54 -2.05 6.29 24.59
C LYS A 54 -2.82 5.33 23.67
N ALA A 55 -2.19 4.78 22.63
CA ALA A 55 -2.85 3.93 21.63
C ALA A 55 -3.16 2.50 22.11
N GLY A 56 -2.65 2.10 23.28
CA GLY A 56 -2.81 0.74 23.80
C GLY A 56 -1.85 -0.23 23.11
N PHE A 57 -2.38 -1.29 22.50
CA PHE A 57 -1.57 -2.27 21.78
C PHE A 57 -1.01 -1.67 20.49
N VAL A 58 0.32 -1.65 20.35
CA VAL A 58 1.03 -1.28 19.11
C VAL A 58 2.27 -2.16 19.02
N ASP A 59 2.37 -2.96 17.97
CA ASP A 59 3.50 -3.87 17.70
C ASP A 59 4.33 -3.46 16.46
N TYR A 60 4.01 -2.32 15.84
CA TYR A 60 4.75 -1.76 14.71
C TYR A 60 5.67 -0.62 15.15
N PRO A 61 6.86 -0.48 14.54
CA PRO A 61 7.79 0.60 14.84
C PRO A 61 7.33 1.96 14.27
N PRO A 62 7.94 3.09 14.73
CA PRO A 62 7.57 4.44 14.30
C PRO A 62 7.59 4.68 12.79
N GLY A 63 8.43 3.96 12.04
CA GLY A 63 8.55 4.11 10.60
C GLY A 63 7.22 3.91 9.86
N TYR A 64 6.48 2.85 10.16
CA TYR A 64 5.17 2.62 9.53
C TYR A 64 4.11 3.61 10.04
N MET A 65 4.18 4.02 11.32
CA MET A 65 3.21 4.96 11.87
C MET A 65 3.22 6.32 11.18
N ILE A 66 4.39 6.79 10.72
CA ILE A 66 4.50 8.01 9.92
C ILE A 66 3.68 7.90 8.63
N ILE A 67 3.75 6.74 7.98
CA ILE A 67 3.02 6.47 6.74
C ILE A 67 1.53 6.37 7.04
N LEU A 68 1.15 5.57 8.04
CA LEU A 68 -0.25 5.40 8.45
C LEU A 68 -0.89 6.74 8.85
N GLY A 69 -0.17 7.59 9.59
CA GLY A 69 -0.65 8.90 10.01
C GLY A 69 -0.77 9.90 8.87
N ALA A 70 0.06 9.81 7.83
CA ALA A 70 -0.11 10.61 6.60
C ALA A 70 -1.43 10.26 5.90
N PHE A 71 -1.77 8.98 5.79
CA PHE A 71 -3.09 8.54 5.28
C PHE A 71 -4.23 8.87 6.26
N GLY A 72 -3.96 8.84 7.57
CA GLY A 72 -4.90 9.29 8.60
C GLY A 72 -5.24 10.78 8.47
N TRP A 73 -4.28 11.63 8.09
CA TRP A 73 -4.55 13.04 7.80
C TRP A 73 -5.49 13.22 6.59
N ILE A 74 -5.32 12.40 5.55
CA ILE A 74 -6.23 12.38 4.39
C ILE A 74 -7.64 11.96 4.85
N TYR A 75 -7.75 10.85 5.58
CA TYR A 75 -9.03 10.42 6.17
C TYR A 75 -9.68 11.55 6.97
N ASN A 76 -8.95 12.15 7.92
CA ASN A 76 -9.47 13.19 8.80
C ASN A 76 -9.98 14.42 8.04
N THR A 77 -9.34 14.76 6.91
CA THR A 77 -9.72 15.87 6.03
C THR A 77 -11.01 15.57 5.27
N PHE A 78 -11.18 14.34 4.77
CA PHE A 78 -12.28 13.98 3.87
C PHE A 78 -13.41 13.16 4.51
N GLN A 79 -13.32 12.77 5.78
CA GLN A 79 -14.34 11.95 6.48
C GLN A 79 -15.75 12.57 6.50
N HIS A 80 -15.85 13.89 6.31
CA HIS A 80 -17.13 14.62 6.26
C HIS A 80 -17.75 14.64 4.85
N VAL A 81 -17.02 14.15 3.84
CA VAL A 81 -17.50 14.06 2.46
C VAL A 81 -18.28 12.76 2.30
N ASN A 82 -19.49 12.86 1.73
CA ASN A 82 -20.30 11.68 1.45
C ASN A 82 -19.75 10.92 0.25
N LEU A 83 -18.85 9.96 0.52
CA LEU A 83 -18.24 9.09 -0.49
C LEU A 83 -19.00 7.77 -0.60
N PRO A 84 -19.03 7.13 -1.79
CA PRO A 84 -19.75 5.88 -2.00
C PRO A 84 -19.01 4.64 -1.43
N PHE A 85 -18.01 4.84 -0.57
CA PHE A 85 -17.19 3.78 0.02
C PHE A 85 -16.72 4.15 1.42
N ASP A 86 -16.30 3.14 2.19
CA ASP A 86 -15.72 3.30 3.52
C ASP A 86 -14.33 3.95 3.44
N LEU A 87 -14.28 5.26 3.71
CA LEU A 87 -13.05 6.02 3.61
C LEU A 87 -11.99 5.60 4.65
N LEU A 88 -12.41 5.16 5.85
CA LEU A 88 -11.46 4.75 6.89
C LEU A 88 -10.75 3.47 6.46
N LYS A 89 -11.53 2.46 6.09
CA LYS A 89 -11.02 1.18 5.57
C LYS A 89 -10.18 1.37 4.31
N PHE A 90 -10.61 2.25 3.41
CA PHE A 90 -9.81 2.61 2.24
C PHE A 90 -8.45 3.21 2.65
N SER A 91 -8.46 4.13 3.62
CA SER A 91 -7.26 4.86 4.05
C SER A 91 -6.23 3.96 4.75
N ILE A 92 -6.65 2.97 5.53
CA ILE A 92 -5.71 2.03 6.18
C ILE A 92 -5.09 1.04 5.18
N LYS A 93 -5.80 0.68 4.10
CA LYS A 93 -5.34 -0.27 3.07
C LYS A 93 -4.49 0.39 1.98
N ALA A 94 -4.74 1.67 1.72
CA ALA A 94 -4.06 2.42 0.66
C ALA A 94 -2.52 2.45 0.77
N PRO A 95 -1.88 2.55 1.96
CA PRO A 95 -0.42 2.44 2.08
C PRO A 95 0.15 1.17 1.43
N ALA A 96 -0.46 0.02 1.71
CA ALA A 96 0.00 -1.27 1.20
C ALA A 96 -0.22 -1.39 -0.31
N VAL A 97 -1.37 -0.92 -0.81
CA VAL A 97 -1.69 -0.87 -2.24
C VAL A 97 -0.72 0.04 -3.00
N CYS A 98 -0.37 1.21 -2.46
CA CYS A 98 0.65 2.07 -3.04
C CYS A 98 2.03 1.39 -3.05
N ALA A 99 2.38 0.69 -1.96
CA ALA A 99 3.64 -0.01 -1.85
C ALA A 99 3.74 -1.20 -2.83
N ASP A 100 2.65 -1.91 -3.12
CA ASP A 100 2.61 -2.94 -4.16
C ASP A 100 2.97 -2.40 -5.54
N ILE A 101 2.41 -1.24 -5.90
CA ILE A 101 2.70 -0.57 -7.18
C ILE A 101 4.17 -0.12 -7.20
N GLY A 102 4.67 0.39 -6.06
CA GLY A 102 6.09 0.71 -5.88
C GLY A 102 7.00 -0.50 -6.05
N LEU A 103 6.68 -1.62 -5.42
CA LEU A 103 7.40 -2.90 -5.52
C LEU A 103 7.46 -3.41 -6.96
N ALA A 104 6.34 -3.37 -7.65
CA ALA A 104 6.26 -3.76 -9.05
C ALA A 104 7.17 -2.88 -9.92
N TYR A 105 7.12 -1.57 -9.73
CA TYR A 105 7.96 -0.63 -10.49
C TYR A 105 9.44 -0.76 -10.15
N LEU A 106 9.81 -0.93 -8.88
CA LEU A 106 11.18 -1.19 -8.45
C LEU A 106 11.72 -2.49 -9.05
N SER A 107 10.91 -3.55 -9.07
CA SER A 107 11.28 -4.82 -9.72
C SER A 107 11.59 -4.64 -11.20
N PHE A 108 10.78 -3.83 -11.91
CA PHE A 108 11.08 -3.42 -13.28
C PHE A 108 12.43 -2.69 -13.37
N LEU A 109 12.68 -1.70 -12.50
CA LEU A 109 13.91 -0.91 -12.50
C LEU A 109 15.17 -1.74 -12.19
N ILE A 110 15.09 -2.71 -11.28
CA ILE A 110 16.23 -3.55 -10.90
C ILE A 110 16.56 -4.53 -12.03
N VAL A 111 15.56 -5.27 -12.53
CA VAL A 111 15.80 -6.31 -13.55
C VAL A 111 16.21 -5.72 -14.89
N ARG A 112 15.66 -4.55 -15.27
CA ARG A 112 16.06 -3.92 -16.53
C ARG A 112 17.47 -3.36 -16.54
N ARG A 113 18.04 -3.05 -15.37
CA ARG A 113 19.42 -2.54 -15.24
C ARG A 113 20.43 -3.66 -15.50
N THR A 114 20.06 -4.88 -15.16
CA THR A 114 20.95 -6.05 -15.18
C THR A 114 20.72 -6.97 -16.37
N TRP A 115 19.49 -7.06 -16.89
CA TRP A 115 19.12 -8.00 -17.97
C TRP A 115 18.62 -7.27 -19.21
N SER A 116 17.34 -6.88 -19.23
CA SER A 116 16.74 -6.15 -20.35
C SER A 116 15.43 -5.48 -19.94
N ALA A 117 14.97 -4.50 -20.72
CA ALA A 117 13.67 -3.87 -20.48
C ALA A 117 12.51 -4.88 -20.52
N ASN A 118 12.54 -5.84 -21.44
CA ASN A 118 11.51 -6.88 -21.54
C ASN A 118 11.48 -7.78 -20.29
N ALA A 119 12.65 -8.21 -19.82
CA ALA A 119 12.75 -8.98 -18.56
C ALA A 119 12.23 -8.17 -17.37
N GLY A 120 12.51 -6.87 -17.32
CA GLY A 120 11.95 -5.97 -16.31
C GLY A 120 10.42 -5.90 -16.36
N LEU A 121 9.83 -5.80 -17.57
CA LEU A 121 8.38 -5.75 -17.72
C LEU A 121 7.73 -7.04 -17.21
N TRP A 122 8.34 -8.19 -17.48
CA TRP A 122 7.90 -9.47 -16.91
C TRP A 122 8.02 -9.51 -15.39
N ALA A 123 9.14 -9.05 -14.82
CA ALA A 123 9.30 -9.00 -13.36
C ALA A 123 8.21 -8.15 -12.69
N MET A 124 7.91 -6.99 -13.26
CA MET A 124 6.82 -6.13 -12.77
C MET A 124 5.44 -6.76 -12.95
N ALA A 125 5.17 -7.41 -14.09
CA ALA A 125 3.92 -8.14 -14.29
C ALA A 125 3.75 -9.26 -13.26
N LEU A 126 4.81 -10.01 -12.97
CA LEU A 126 4.79 -11.06 -11.95
C LEU A 126 4.41 -10.51 -10.58
N VAL A 127 4.95 -9.36 -10.17
CA VAL A 127 4.57 -8.72 -8.88
C VAL A 127 3.13 -8.22 -8.91
N VAL A 128 2.73 -7.54 -10.00
CA VAL A 128 1.38 -6.96 -10.13
C VAL A 128 0.30 -8.03 -10.07
N PHE A 129 0.48 -9.13 -10.80
CA PHE A 129 -0.53 -10.17 -10.99
C PHE A 129 -0.42 -11.31 -9.98
N ASN A 130 0.60 -11.31 -9.11
CA ASN A 130 0.70 -12.32 -8.05
C ASN A 130 -0.49 -12.20 -7.08
N PRO A 131 -1.36 -13.23 -6.98
CA PRO A 131 -2.53 -13.20 -6.12
C PRO A 131 -2.21 -12.99 -4.66
N ALA A 132 -1.08 -13.52 -4.17
CA ALA A 132 -0.70 -13.35 -2.77
C ALA A 132 -0.45 -11.87 -2.42
N VAL A 133 0.15 -11.10 -3.34
CA VAL A 133 0.53 -9.71 -3.07
C VAL A 133 -0.71 -8.83 -2.89
N TRP A 134 -1.63 -8.83 -3.85
CA TRP A 134 -2.85 -8.01 -3.74
C TRP A 134 -3.88 -8.60 -2.78
N PHE A 135 -3.83 -9.90 -2.48
CA PHE A 135 -4.65 -10.51 -1.43
C PHE A 135 -4.24 -9.96 -0.05
N VAL A 136 -2.95 -9.95 0.28
CA VAL A 136 -2.45 -9.45 1.57
C VAL A 136 -2.73 -7.95 1.72
N SER A 137 -2.47 -7.15 0.69
CA SER A 137 -2.64 -5.70 0.76
C SER A 137 -4.10 -5.25 0.66
N ALA A 138 -4.77 -5.53 -0.45
CA ALA A 138 -6.09 -4.96 -0.77
C ALA A 138 -7.25 -5.74 -0.15
N TYR A 139 -7.20 -7.08 -0.20
CA TYR A 139 -8.30 -7.89 0.33
C TYR A 139 -8.21 -8.02 1.86
N TRP A 140 -7.09 -8.57 2.37
CA TRP A 140 -6.85 -8.86 3.79
C TRP A 140 -6.67 -7.59 4.63
N GLY A 141 -5.90 -6.62 4.12
CA GLY A 141 -5.66 -5.34 4.80
C GLY A 141 -4.37 -5.27 5.62
N GLN A 142 -3.37 -6.10 5.29
CA GLN A 142 -2.04 -6.03 5.87
C GLN A 142 -1.12 -5.04 5.13
N ALA A 143 -0.06 -4.61 5.79
CA ALA A 143 0.91 -3.60 5.36
C ALA A 143 2.30 -4.16 4.99
N ASP A 144 2.49 -5.48 4.88
CA ASP A 144 3.78 -6.13 4.57
C ASP A 144 4.52 -5.48 3.38
N SER A 145 3.77 -5.13 2.34
CA SER A 145 4.30 -4.51 1.12
C SER A 145 5.03 -3.20 1.38
N VAL A 146 4.63 -2.45 2.41
CA VAL A 146 5.30 -1.21 2.81
C VAL A 146 6.72 -1.50 3.28
N THR A 147 6.93 -2.53 4.09
CA THR A 147 8.30 -2.91 4.50
C THR A 147 9.08 -3.49 3.32
N ALA A 148 8.43 -4.33 2.51
CA ALA A 148 9.07 -4.96 1.37
C ALA A 148 9.57 -3.93 0.34
N VAL A 149 8.85 -2.82 0.10
CA VAL A 149 9.29 -1.81 -0.88
C VAL A 149 10.62 -1.16 -0.46
N PHE A 150 10.80 -0.87 0.83
CA PHE A 150 12.05 -0.30 1.34
C PHE A 150 13.20 -1.33 1.32
N LEU A 151 12.91 -2.60 1.60
CA LEU A 151 13.90 -3.68 1.50
C LEU A 151 14.39 -3.85 0.06
N VAL A 152 13.48 -3.90 -0.91
CA VAL A 152 13.82 -4.04 -2.33
C VAL A 152 14.54 -2.79 -2.85
N TRP A 153 14.17 -1.61 -2.37
CA TRP A 153 14.83 -0.35 -2.76
C TRP A 153 16.29 -0.26 -2.28
N ALA A 154 16.65 -0.96 -1.21
CA ALA A 154 18.00 -0.93 -0.65
C ALA A 154 19.04 -1.72 -1.47
N VAL A 155 18.63 -2.44 -2.52
CA VAL A 155 19.47 -3.24 -3.42
C VAL A 155 19.78 -2.46 -4.71
#